data_AF-A0A846N5Z8-F1
#
_entry.id   AF-A0A846N5Z8-F1
#
_cell.length_a   1.000
_cell.length_b   1.000
_cell.length_c   1.000
_cell.angle_alpha   90.00
_cell.angle_beta   90.00
_cell.angle_gamma   90.00
#
_symmetry.space_group_name_H-M   'P 1'
#
loop_
_entity.id
_entity.type
_entity.pdbx_description
1 polymer ?
#
loop_
_entity_poly.entity_id
_entity_poly.type
_entity_poly.pdbx_seq_one_letter_code
_entity_poly.pdbx_strand_id
1 'polypeptide(L)'
;MPSCPECTAREKKKIQEKYEAETPEEERHRDDLIKLFDEIDFPMKLDSSTKHFICKRCGLYATREQVSDIRYKLNQREKTRQDKQDDYLDWWQKSKKEKELT
;
A
#
# COMPACT_ATOMS: atom_id res chain seq x y z
N MET A 1 8.09 13.84 10.21
CA MET A 1 8.75 12.54 10.51
C MET A 1 7.99 11.46 9.76
N PRO A 2 8.62 10.50 9.08
CA PRO A 2 7.87 9.45 8.40
C PRO A 2 7.17 8.55 9.42
N SER A 3 5.91 8.20 9.13
CA SER A 3 5.20 7.15 9.86
C SER A 3 5.72 5.77 9.44
N CYS A 4 5.78 4.85 10.40
CA CYS A 4 6.26 3.48 10.19
C CYS A 4 5.37 2.73 9.18
N PRO A 5 5.90 2.30 8.04
CA PRO A 5 5.10 1.66 6.99
C PRO A 5 4.50 0.33 7.46
N GLU A 6 5.25 -0.47 8.22
CA GLU A 6 4.80 -1.75 8.77
C GLU A 6 3.66 -1.61 9.79
N CYS A 7 3.81 -0.72 10.77
CA CYS A 7 2.77 -0.50 11.78
C CYS A 7 1.51 0.11 11.17
N THR A 8 1.69 1.04 10.23
CA THR A 8 0.58 1.68 9.51
C THR A 8 -0.18 0.64 8.69
N ALA A 9 0.52 -0.20 7.90
CA ALA A 9 -0.14 -1.22 7.10
C ALA A 9 -0.92 -2.23 7.96
N ARG A 10 -0.36 -2.65 9.10
CA ARG A 10 -1.06 -3.56 10.03
C ARG A 10 -2.33 -2.96 10.62
N GLU A 11 -2.30 -1.69 11.04
CA GLU A 11 -3.51 -1.04 11.56
C GLU A 11 -4.52 -0.72 10.45
N LYS A 12 -4.07 -0.31 9.26
CA LYS A 12 -4.96 -0.13 8.10
C LYS A 12 -5.72 -1.41 7.77
N LYS A 13 -5.02 -2.55 7.76
CA LYS A 13 -5.65 -3.86 7.52
C LYS A 13 -6.72 -4.18 8.58
N LYS A 14 -6.42 -3.96 9.87
CA LYS A 14 -7.39 -4.17 10.95
C LYS A 14 -8.60 -3.24 10.86
N ILE A 15 -8.38 -1.98 10.53
CA ILE A 15 -9.45 -0.99 10.36
C ILE A 15 -10.33 -1.37 9.17
N GLN A 16 -9.73 -1.79 8.07
CA GLN A 16 -10.46 -2.26 6.90
C GLN A 16 -11.30 -3.50 7.22
N GLU A 17 -10.72 -4.51 7.86
CA GLU A 17 -11.44 -5.73 8.27
C GLU A 17 -12.61 -5.41 9.23
N LYS A 18 -12.41 -4.50 10.18
CA LYS A 18 -13.48 -4.04 11.09
C LYS A 18 -14.58 -3.30 10.33
N TYR A 19 -14.21 -2.37 9.45
CA TYR A 19 -15.16 -1.60 8.67
C TYR A 19 -15.99 -2.50 7.73
N GLU A 20 -15.36 -3.49 7.10
CA GLU A 20 -16.07 -4.45 6.25
C GLU A 20 -16.99 -5.39 7.05
N ALA A 21 -16.66 -5.68 8.31
CA ALA A 21 -17.48 -6.50 9.19
C ALA A 21 -18.66 -5.75 9.83
N GLU A 22 -18.47 -4.47 10.17
CA GLU A 22 -19.46 -3.64 10.86
C GLU A 22 -20.39 -2.88 9.88
N THR A 23 -19.91 -2.55 8.68
CA THR A 23 -20.65 -1.75 7.70
C THR A 23 -21.21 -2.62 6.56
N PRO A 24 -22.54 -2.61 6.34
CA PRO A 24 -23.17 -3.25 5.18
C PRO A 24 -22.53 -2.78 3.87
N GLU A 25 -22.43 -3.65 2.87
CA GLU A 25 -21.75 -3.35 1.60
C GLU A 25 -22.28 -2.09 0.91
N GLU A 26 -23.58 -1.84 1.04
CA GLU A 26 -24.30 -0.70 0.46
C GLU A 26 -23.92 0.65 1.09
N GLU A 27 -23.43 0.64 2.32
CA GLU A 27 -23.04 1.84 3.08
C GLU A 27 -21.52 2.06 3.08
N ARG A 28 -20.75 1.19 2.42
CA ARG A 28 -19.29 1.31 2.39
C ARG A 28 -18.83 2.45 1.48
N HIS A 29 -18.65 3.62 2.05
CA HIS A 29 -18.02 4.74 1.37
C HIS A 29 -16.49 4.72 1.50
N ARG A 30 -15.80 4.95 0.37
CA ARG A 30 -14.33 5.05 0.34
C ARG A 30 -13.83 6.19 1.22
N ASP A 31 -14.56 7.29 1.27
CA ASP A 31 -14.15 8.50 2.01
C ASP A 31 -14.10 8.27 3.51
N ASP A 32 -14.98 7.43 4.07
CA ASP A 32 -14.98 7.11 5.50
C ASP A 32 -13.79 6.21 5.86
N LEU A 33 -13.43 5.27 4.97
CA LEU A 33 -12.21 4.47 5.13
C LEU A 33 -10.94 5.33 5.07
N ILE A 34 -10.91 6.36 4.21
CA ILE A 34 -9.78 7.30 4.11
C ILE A 34 -9.63 8.10 5.41
N LYS A 35 -10.73 8.63 5.98
CA LYS A 35 -10.69 9.35 7.26
C LYS A 35 -10.10 8.48 8.38
N LEU A 36 -10.55 7.23 8.49
CA LEU A 36 -10.03 6.28 9.47
C LEU A 36 -8.53 5.98 9.25
N PHE A 37 -8.06 6.00 8.01
CA PHE A 37 -6.65 5.79 7.69
C PHE A 37 -5.77 7.01 7.96
N ASP A 38 -6.30 8.22 7.86
CA ASP A 38 -5.57 9.47 8.12
C ASP A 38 -5.32 9.69 9.62
N GLU A 39 -6.16 9.11 10.49
CA GLU A 39 -5.95 9.10 11.95
C GLU A 39 -4.77 8.22 12.39
N ILE A 40 -4.24 7.38 11.50
CA ILE A 40 -3.14 6.46 11.83
C ILE A 40 -1.78 7.15 11.71
N ASP A 41 -1.20 7.50 12.85
CA ASP A 41 0.19 7.98 12.92
C ASP A 41 1.08 7.10 13.83
N PHE A 42 2.18 6.61 13.26
CA PHE A 42 3.21 5.84 13.97
C PHE A 42 4.57 6.49 13.76
N PRO A 43 4.88 7.57 14.47
CA PRO A 43 6.09 8.34 14.24
C PRO A 43 7.34 7.50 14.50
N MET A 44 8.26 7.50 13.52
CA MET A 44 9.59 6.89 13.67
C MET A 44 10.59 7.90 14.22
N LYS A 45 11.52 7.47 15.07
CA LYS A 45 12.61 8.33 15.55
C LYS A 45 13.75 8.39 14.53
N LEU A 46 14.35 9.56 14.32
CA LEU A 46 15.53 9.71 13.48
C LEU A 46 16.77 9.45 14.34
N ASP A 47 17.60 8.52 13.89
CA ASP A 47 18.98 8.41 14.33
C ASP A 47 19.83 9.37 13.49
N SER A 48 20.30 10.45 14.12
CA SER A 48 21.09 11.48 13.44
C SER A 48 22.47 10.99 12.99
N SER A 49 23.02 9.94 13.62
CA SER A 49 24.35 9.42 13.32
C SER A 49 24.37 8.67 11.99
N THR A 50 23.36 7.85 11.75
CA THR A 50 23.25 6.97 10.58
C THR A 50 22.22 7.47 9.56
N LYS A 51 21.46 8.52 9.89
CA LYS A 51 20.30 9.02 9.10
C LYS A 51 19.19 7.98 8.89
N HIS A 52 19.11 6.98 9.77
CA HIS A 52 18.05 5.97 9.74
C HIS A 52 16.86 6.39 10.61
N PHE A 53 15.69 5.87 10.26
CA PHE A 53 14.50 5.95 11.07
C PHE A 53 14.30 4.63 11.81
N ILE A 54 14.04 4.72 13.12
CA ILE A 54 13.73 3.58 13.98
C ILE A 54 12.29 3.66 14.49
N CYS A 55 11.52 2.60 14.27
CA CYS A 55 10.21 2.43 14.86
C CYS A 55 10.33 1.72 16.21
N LYS A 56 9.87 2.35 17.30
CA LYS A 56 9.88 1.74 18.64
C LYS A 56 8.85 0.61 18.83
N ARG A 57 7.82 0.54 17.97
CA ARG A 57 6.73 -0.44 18.09
C ARG A 57 7.08 -1.79 17.46
N CYS A 58 7.66 -1.78 16.26
CA CYS A 58 8.02 -3.01 15.54
C CYS A 58 9.53 -3.22 15.35
N GLY A 59 10.38 -2.27 15.75
CA GLY A 59 11.83 -2.36 15.60
C GLY A 59 12.36 -2.06 14.19
N LEU A 60 11.50 -1.64 13.25
CA LEU A 60 11.93 -1.32 11.89
C LEU A 60 13.01 -0.23 11.90
N TYR A 61 14.14 -0.52 11.28
CA TYR A 61 15.29 0.37 11.17
C TYR A 61 15.65 0.54 9.69
N ALA A 62 15.37 1.72 9.13
CA ALA A 62 15.42 1.93 7.69
C ALA A 62 15.73 3.39 7.32
N THR A 63 16.41 3.61 6.20
CA THR A 63 16.59 4.95 5.62
C THR A 63 15.27 5.50 5.09
N ARG A 64 15.22 6.80 4.75
CA ARG A 64 14.02 7.42 4.17
C ARG A 64 13.57 6.74 2.86
N GLU A 65 14.53 6.35 2.03
CA GLU A 65 14.27 5.68 0.75
C GLU A 65 13.71 4.27 0.98
N GLN A 66 14.34 3.50 1.86
CA GLN A 66 13.84 2.18 2.25
C GLN A 66 12.43 2.24 2.85
N VAL A 67 12.10 3.27 3.63
CA VAL A 67 10.74 3.48 4.14
C VAL A 67 9.74 3.68 3.00
N SER A 68 10.09 4.44 1.97
CA SER A 68 9.24 4.62 0.78
C SER A 68 9.08 3.31 0.00
N ASP A 69 10.16 2.55 -0.20
CA ASP A 69 10.12 1.26 -0.89
C ASP A 69 9.25 0.24 -0.16
N ILE A 70 9.37 0.17 1.17
CA ILE A 70 8.53 -0.70 2.00
C ILE A 70 7.06 -0.28 1.87
N ARG A 71 6.77 1.02 1.94
CA ARG A 71 5.39 1.52 1.77
C ARG A 71 4.84 1.17 0.39
N TYR A 72 5.65 1.31 -0.66
CA TYR A 72 5.26 0.93 -2.01
C TYR A 72 4.93 -0.56 -2.08
N LYS A 73 5.80 -1.43 -1.58
CA LYS A 73 5.59 -2.90 -1.56
C LYS A 73 4.36 -3.31 -0.75
N LEU A 74 4.12 -2.71 0.42
CA LEU A 74 2.96 -3.00 1.26
C LEU A 74 1.64 -2.55 0.63
N ASN A 75 1.66 -1.52 -0.22
CA ASN A 75 0.50 -1.05 -0.96
C ASN A 75 0.27 -1.82 -2.27
N GLN A 76 1.22 -2.64 -2.72
CA GLN A 76 1.00 -3.45 -3.92
C GLN A 76 0.02 -4.56 -3.60
N ARG A 77 -1.07 -4.61 -4.38
CA ARG A 77 -1.97 -5.75 -4.39
C ARG A 77 -1.19 -6.97 -4.92
N GLU A 78 -1.36 -8.11 -4.25
CA GLU A 78 -0.75 -9.36 -4.70
C GLU A 78 -1.27 -9.68 -6.11
N LYS A 79 -0.38 -9.76 -7.11
CA LYS A 79 -0.78 -10.03 -8.49
C LYS A 79 -1.44 -11.40 -8.55
N THR A 80 -2.74 -11.42 -8.82
CA THR A 80 -3.50 -12.64 -8.96
C THR A 80 -3.15 -13.32 -10.29
N ARG A 81 -3.49 -14.61 -10.42
CA ARG A 81 -3.35 -15.34 -11.67
C ARG A 81 -4.15 -14.70 -12.82
N GLN A 82 -5.27 -14.03 -12.50
CA GLN A 82 -6.12 -13.31 -13.44
C GLN A 82 -5.38 -12.11 -14.06
N ASP A 83 -4.71 -11.30 -13.23
CA ASP A 83 -3.96 -10.12 -13.68
C ASP A 83 -2.89 -10.47 -14.73
N LYS A 84 -2.30 -11.67 -14.63
CA LYS A 84 -1.31 -12.16 -15.62
C LYS A 84 -1.95 -12.55 -16.96
N GLN A 85 -3.20 -13.00 -16.98
CA GLN A 85 -3.91 -13.34 -18.23
C GLN A 85 -4.32 -12.07 -18.98
N ASP A 86 -4.74 -11.04 -18.25
CA ASP A 86 -5.10 -9.75 -18.82
C ASP A 86 -3.89 -9.06 -19.45
N ASP A 87 -2.71 -9.12 -18.82
CA ASP A 87 -1.46 -8.60 -19.38
C ASP A 87 -1.10 -9.23 -20.75
N TYR A 88 -1.38 -10.54 -20.93
CA TYR A 88 -1.14 -11.22 -22.21
C TYR A 88 -2.12 -10.77 -23.30
N LEU A 89 -3.41 -10.66 -22.96
CA LEU A 89 -4.44 -10.19 -23.89
C LEU A 89 -4.18 -8.74 -24.31
N ASP A 90 -3.78 -7.89 -23.37
CA ASP A 90 -3.52 -6.47 -23.60
C ASP A 90 -2.27 -6.26 -24.48
N TRP A 91 -1.19 -7.04 -24.24
CA TRP A 91 -0.03 -7.09 -25.14
C TRP A 91 -0.41 -7.56 -26.55
N TRP A 92 -1.22 -8.61 -26.64
CA TRP A 92 -1.64 -9.17 -27.92
C TRP A 92 -2.51 -8.19 -28.72
N GLN A 93 -3.45 -7.51 -28.07
CA GLN A 93 -4.29 -6.48 -28.69
C GLN A 93 -3.48 -5.26 -29.12
N LYS A 94 -2.51 -4.79 -28.30
CA LYS A 94 -1.58 -3.72 -28.69
C LYS A 94 -0.75 -4.11 -29.91
N SER A 95 -0.19 -5.31 -29.93
CA SER A 95 0.58 -5.83 -31.07
C SER A 95 -0.27 -5.94 -32.35
N LYS A 96 -1.53 -6.35 -32.23
CA LYS A 96 -2.50 -6.36 -33.33
C LYS A 96 -2.78 -4.95 -33.86
N LYS A 97 -3.03 -3.99 -32.96
CA LYS A 97 -3.36 -2.61 -33.32
C LYS A 97 -2.18 -1.89 -33.99
N GLU A 98 -0.96 -2.11 -33.51
CA GLU A 98 0.27 -1.59 -34.14
C GLU A 98 0.47 -2.14 -35.56
N LYS A 99 0.11 -3.39 -35.82
CA LYS A 99 0.20 -4.01 -37.15
C LYS A 99 -0.82 -3.48 -38.16
N GLU A 100 -1.98 -3.00 -37.72
CA GLU A 100 -2.98 -2.40 -38.63
C GLU A 100 -2.76 -0.91 -38.92
N LEU A 101 -1.89 -0.26 -38.15
CA LEU A 101 -1.45 1.12 -38.35
C LEU A 101 -0.21 1.26 -39.27
N THR A 102 0.26 0.14 -39.83
CA THR A 102 1.38 0.06 -40.79
C THR A 102 0.87 -0.37 -42.16
#